data_AF-A0A416WAE6-F1
#
_entry.id   AF-A0A416WAE6-F1
#
_cell.length_a   1.000
_cell.length_b   1.000
_cell.length_c   1.000
_cell.angle_alpha   90.00
_cell.angle_beta   90.00
_cell.angle_gamma   90.00
#
_symmetry.space_group_name_H-M   'P 1'
#
loop_
_entity.id
_entity.type
_entity.pdbx_description
1 polymer ?
#
loop_
_entity_poly.entity_id
_entity_poly.type
_entity_poly.pdbx_seq_one_letter_code
_entity_poly.pdbx_strand_id
1 'polypeptide(L)' 'MVKVFVLCENLGGEFVNNIETVESRYFAKEEIPDNLAEEKVNRQQILMCFEANETAYWTTKFD' A
#
# COMPACT_ATOMS: atom_id res chain seq x y z
N MET A 1 14.66 9.85 5.36
CA MET A 1 13.71 9.11 6.22
C MET A 1 13.61 7.71 5.65
N VAL A 2 13.72 6.66 6.46
CA VAL A 2 13.62 5.28 5.98
C VAL A 2 12.15 4.86 5.98
N LYS A 3 11.66 4.28 4.87
CA LYS A 3 10.32 3.70 4.76
C LYS A 3 10.45 2.19 4.58
N VAL A 4 9.70 1.42 5.36
CA VAL A 4 9.68 -0.04 5.27
C VAL A 4 8.28 -0.48 4.85
N PHE A 5 8.19 -1.25 3.77
CA PHE A 5 6.93 -1.79 3.23
C PHE A 5 6.87 -3.29 3.49
N VAL A 6 5.75 -3.76 4.03
CA VAL A 6 5.52 -5.18 4.37
C VAL A 6 4.27 -5.66 3.63
N LEU A 7 4.41 -6.74 2.87
CA LEU A 7 3.28 -7.42 2.24
C LEU A 7 2.60 -8.32 3.29
N CYS A 8 1.30 -8.11 3.50
CA CYS A 8 0.49 -8.83 4.48
C CYS A 8 -0.70 -9.51 3.82
N GLU A 9 -1.21 -10.56 4.45
CA GLU A 9 -2.46 -11.22 4.08
C GLU A 9 -3.62 -10.67 4.93
N ASN A 10 -4.77 -10.42 4.29
CA ASN A 10 -5.98 -10.05 5.00
C ASN A 10 -6.66 -11.32 5.57
N LEU A 11 -6.67 -11.46 6.89
CA LEU A 11 -7.33 -12.57 7.60
C LEU A 11 -8.83 -12.33 7.89
N GLY A 12 -9.38 -11.19 7.44
CA GLY A 12 -10.76 -10.77 7.66
C GLY A 12 -10.87 -9.56 8.58
N GLY A 13 -12.12 -9.21 8.92
CA GLY A 13 -12.48 -7.98 9.62
C GLY A 13 -13.08 -6.93 8.69
N GLU A 14 -13.55 -5.83 9.28
CA GLU A 14 -14.15 -4.73 8.55
C GLU A 14 -13.72 -3.38 9.14
N PHE A 15 -13.80 -2.34 8.32
CA PHE A 15 -13.43 -0.99 8.74
C PHE A 15 -14.37 -0.46 9.82
N VAL A 16 -13.78 0.14 10.85
CA VAL A 16 -14.50 0.85 11.90
C VAL A 16 -13.95 2.28 11.99
N ASN A 17 -14.83 3.26 11.73
CA ASN A 17 -14.49 4.67 11.80
C ASN A 17 -13.94 5.04 13.18
N ASN A 18 -12.92 5.88 13.21
CA ASN A 18 -12.28 6.35 14.42
C ASN A 18 -11.66 7.74 14.22
N ILE A 19 -11.07 8.30 15.28
CA ILE A 19 -10.54 9.68 15.26
C ILE A 19 -9.31 9.86 14.34
N GLU A 20 -8.68 8.77 13.90
CA GLU A 20 -7.50 8.81 13.03
C GLU A 20 -7.84 8.53 11.56
N THR A 21 -8.82 7.65 11.31
CA THR A 21 -9.16 7.18 9.96
C THR A 21 -10.66 7.28 9.72
N VAL A 22 -11.02 8.03 8.67
CA VAL A 22 -12.43 8.31 8.30
C VAL A 22 -13.01 7.29 7.33
N GLU A 23 -12.18 6.66 6.49
CA GLU A 23 -12.61 5.66 5.52
C GLU A 23 -11.46 4.71 5.14
N SER A 24 -11.80 3.54 4.59
CA SER A 24 -10.84 2.64 3.95
C SER A 24 -11.52 1.92 2.79
N ARG A 25 -10.79 1.69 1.68
CA ARG A 25 -11.27 0.92 0.53
C ARG A 25 -10.13 0.29 -0.23
N TYR A 26 -10.46 -0.74 -1.02
CA TYR A 26 -9.55 -1.29 -2.02
C TYR A 26 -9.58 -0.46 -3.30
N PHE A 27 -8.44 -0.44 -3.98
CA PHE A 27 -8.26 0.20 -5.28
C PHE A 27 -7.59 -0.79 -6.22
N ALA A 28 -8.07 -0.86 -7.47
CA ALA A 28 -7.33 -1.54 -8.51
C ALA A 28 -6.01 -0.79 -8.82
N LYS A 29 -5.06 -1.49 -9.44
CA LYS A 29 -3.74 -0.94 -9.81
C LYS A 29 -3.88 0.28 -10.74
N GLU A 30 -4.91 0.30 -11.58
CA GLU A 30 -5.24 1.36 -12.52
C GLU A 30 -6.08 2.49 -11.88
N GLU A 31 -6.60 2.27 -10.67
CA GLU A 31 -7.50 3.19 -9.96
C GLU A 31 -6.83 3.87 -8.75
N ILE A 32 -5.50 3.80 -8.65
CA ILE A 32 -4.74 4.45 -7.58
C ILE A 32 -5.00 5.98 -7.64
N PRO A 33 -5.49 6.61 -6.56
CA PRO A 33 -5.82 8.03 -6.53
C PRO A 33 -4.62 8.94 -6.81
N ASP A 34 -4.87 10.12 -7.39
CA ASP A 34 -3.83 11.12 -7.63
C ASP A 34 -3.52 11.97 -6.39
N ASN A 35 -4.46 12.07 -5.45
CA ASN A 35 -4.31 12.85 -4.21
C ASN A 35 -3.62 12.04 -3.10
N LEU A 36 -2.42 11.51 -3.38
CA LEU A 36 -1.61 10.80 -2.40
C LEU A 36 -0.96 11.77 -1.40
N ALA A 37 -0.87 11.33 -0.15
CA ALA A 37 -0.01 11.95 0.85
C ALA A 37 1.45 11.54 0.60
N GLU A 38 2.13 12.27 -0.29
CA GLU A 38 3.48 11.95 -0.80
C GLU A 38 4.54 11.82 0.31
N GLU A 39 4.34 12.46 1.46
CA GLU A 39 5.20 12.28 2.62
C GLU A 39 5.13 10.83 3.17
N LYS A 40 3.98 10.17 3.05
CA LYS A 40 3.76 8.79 3.49
C LYS A 40 4.13 7.80 2.40
N VAL A 41 3.60 7.96 1.19
CA VAL A 41 3.81 7.02 0.08
C VAL A 41 3.62 7.72 -1.26
N ASN A 42 4.42 7.33 -2.26
CA ASN A 42 4.25 7.80 -3.64
C ASN A 42 3.74 6.68 -4.56
N ARG A 43 3.31 7.04 -5.77
CA ARG A 43 2.77 6.10 -6.77
C ARG A 43 3.75 4.98 -7.13
N GLN A 44 5.05 5.28 -7.25
CA GLN A 44 6.06 4.27 -7.60
C GLN A 44 6.23 3.21 -6.50
N GLN A 45 6.20 3.63 -5.24
CA GLN A 45 6.25 2.73 -4.08
C GLN A 45 5.01 1.83 -4.00
N ILE A 46 3.83 2.35 -4.33
CA ILE A 46 2.60 1.53 -4.44
C ILE A 46 2.76 0.48 -5.55
N LEU A 47 3.23 0.89 -6.73
CA LEU A 47 3.44 -0.03 -7.85
C LEU A 47 4.50 -1.10 -7.55
N MET A 48 5.55 -0.76 -6.80
CA MET A 48 6.53 -1.72 -6.28
C MET A 48 5.87 -2.78 -5.38
N CYS A 49 4.90 -2.39 -4.54
CA CYS A 49 4.17 -3.33 -3.70
C CYS A 49 3.26 -4.26 -4.52
N PHE A 50 2.63 -3.76 -5.59
CA PHE A 50 1.90 -4.61 -6.54
C PHE A 50 2.83 -5.63 -7.21
N GLU A 51 3.99 -5.20 -7.70
CA GLU A 51 4.99 -6.10 -8.31
C GLU A 51 5.45 -7.18 -7.33
N ALA A 52 5.71 -6.81 -6.07
CA ALA A 52 6.10 -7.74 -5.02
C ALA A 52 5.02 -8.80 -4.75
N ASN A 53 3.74 -8.42 -4.78
CA ASN A 53 2.61 -9.34 -4.61
C ASN A 53 2.36 -10.23 -5.84
N GLU A 54 2.63 -9.73 -7.05
CA GLU A 54 2.44 -10.45 -8.31
C GLU A 54 3.58 -11.43 -8.63
N THR A 55 4.72 -11.33 -7.92
CA THR A 55 5.92 -12.13 -8.18
C THR A 55 6.06 -13.28 -7.19
N ALA A 56 6.28 -14.51 -7.67
CA ALA A 56 6.46 -15.69 -6.82
C ALA A 56 7.69 -15.61 -5.89
N TYR A 57 8.75 -14.92 -6.32
CA TYR A 57 9.97 -14.70 -5.55
C TYR A 57 10.39 -13.23 -5.65
N TRP A 58 10.24 -12.50 -4.54
CA TRP A 58 10.61 -11.10 -4.48
C TRP A 58 12.04 -10.90 -3.96
N THR A 59 12.78 -9.97 -4.57
CA THR A 59 14.04 -9.46 -4.02
C THR A 59 13.80 -8.07 -3.44
N THR A 60 13.87 -7.96 -2.11
CA THR A 60 13.69 -6.70 -1.38
C THR A 60 14.60 -5.61 -1.92
N LYS A 61 14.01 -4.43 -2.19
CA LYS A 61 14.72 -3.25 -2.70
C LYS A 61 15.11 -2.35 -1.53
N PHE A 62 16.27 -1.71 -1.67
CA PHE A 62 16.83 -0.77 -0.71
C PHE A 62 17.42 0.43 -1.48
N ASP A 63 17.38 1.60 -0.86
CA ASP A 63 17.98 2.85 -1.30
C ASP A 63 18.50 3.70 -0.11
#